data_AF-A0A9E1IMM1-F1
#
_entry.id   AF-A0A9E1IMM1-F1
#
_cell.length_a   1.000
_cell.length_b   1.000
_cell.length_c   1.000
_cell.angle_alpha   90.00
_cell.angle_beta   90.00
_cell.angle_gamma   90.00
#
_symmetry.space_group_name_H-M   'P 1'
#
loop_
_entity.id
_entity.type
_entity.pdbx_description
1 polymer ?
#
loop_
_entity_poly.entity_id
_entity_poly.type
_entity_poly.pdbx_seq_one_letter_code
_entity_poly.pdbx_strand_id
1 'polypeptide(L)'
;MASHFLQGYIVPTNLLFAGDIHLGRRPQRLVHAELDPSRFAPTEAWARLVDVAIERRVDAVVLAGDVVDDERDRFEAYGHLERGIRRLMGEGIATVGVAGNHDGIALPRLADRLADFTLLGRGGTWQRVALESGKIPVDLLGWSFSERHHRESPLLSPGLTPALDGRRSDATLLGVLHCDLGATGGGYAPISHSELERLDVDGWFLGHIHRP
;
A
#
# COMPACT_ATOMS: atom_id res chain seq x y z
N MET A 1 2.44 -51.57 -1.59
CA MET A 1 1.34 -50.69 -1.16
C MET A 1 1.81 -49.86 0.02
N ALA A 2 1.97 -48.55 -0.17
CA ALA A 2 1.89 -47.50 0.86
C ALA A 2 2.14 -46.16 0.15
N SER A 3 1.16 -45.67 -0.60
CA SER A 3 1.14 -44.28 -1.04
C SER A 3 0.93 -43.40 0.20
N HIS A 4 1.97 -42.71 0.65
CA HIS A 4 1.82 -41.62 1.59
C HIS A 4 1.19 -40.44 0.85
N PHE A 5 -0.12 -40.29 0.99
CA PHE A 5 -0.82 -39.04 0.74
C PHE A 5 -0.34 -38.03 1.79
N LEU A 6 0.69 -37.24 1.46
CA LEU A 6 0.92 -35.97 2.13
C LEU A 6 -0.25 -35.07 1.75
N GLN A 7 -1.18 -34.92 2.68
CA GLN A 7 -2.25 -33.95 2.62
C GLN A 7 -1.58 -32.57 2.50
N GLY A 8 -1.58 -32.02 1.28
CA GLY A 8 -0.91 -30.76 0.97
C GLY A 8 -1.52 -29.65 1.81
N TYR A 9 -0.83 -29.22 2.86
CA TYR A 9 -1.20 -28.00 3.57
C TYR A 9 -1.11 -26.85 2.57
N ILE A 10 -2.26 -26.28 2.23
CA ILE A 10 -2.33 -25.02 1.50
C ILE A 10 -1.66 -23.99 2.40
N VAL A 11 -0.52 -23.46 1.95
CA VAL A 11 0.14 -22.36 2.66
C VAL A 11 -0.50 -21.08 2.13
N PRO A 12 -1.22 -20.31 2.97
CA PRO A 12 -1.84 -19.08 2.52
C PRO A 12 -0.76 -18.05 2.18
N THR A 13 -1.10 -17.14 1.27
CA THR A 13 -0.30 -15.95 1.01
C THR A 13 -0.53 -14.94 2.12
N ASN A 14 0.53 -14.57 2.83
CA ASN A 14 0.52 -13.66 3.97
C ASN A 14 0.92 -12.26 3.51
N LEU A 15 0.00 -11.31 3.62
CA LEU A 15 0.22 -9.92 3.23
C LEU A 15 0.14 -9.02 4.47
N LEU A 16 1.02 -8.02 4.54
CA LEU A 16 0.94 -6.95 5.54
C LEU A 16 0.54 -5.65 4.86
N PHE A 17 -0.67 -5.19 5.11
CA PHE A 17 -1.19 -3.91 4.61
C PHE A 17 -0.91 -2.78 5.60
N ALA A 18 -0.50 -1.63 5.08
CA ALA A 18 -0.35 -0.39 5.85
C ALA A 18 -0.56 0.83 4.98
N GLY A 19 -0.95 1.95 5.57
CA GLY A 19 -1.11 3.26 4.92
C GLY A 19 -0.97 4.36 5.96
N ASP A 20 -0.99 5.61 5.52
CA ASP A 20 -1.11 6.79 6.39
C ASP A 20 -0.01 6.86 7.47
N ILE A 21 1.20 6.39 7.13
CA ILE A 21 2.36 6.39 8.03
C ILE A 21 2.86 7.82 8.24
N HIS A 22 2.83 8.65 7.20
CA HIS A 22 3.29 10.04 7.20
C HIS A 22 4.71 10.24 7.77
N LEU A 23 5.69 9.48 7.25
CA LEU A 23 7.11 9.71 7.54
C LEU A 23 7.47 11.18 7.30
N GLY A 24 8.14 11.79 8.28
CA GLY A 24 8.45 13.23 8.28
C GLY A 24 7.56 14.05 9.21
N ARG A 25 6.38 13.56 9.61
CA ARG A 25 5.57 14.23 10.63
C ARG A 25 6.14 14.07 12.03
N ARG A 26 5.96 15.13 12.83
CA ARG A 26 6.26 15.13 14.26
C ARG A 26 4.95 15.07 15.07
N PRO A 27 4.82 14.18 16.06
CA PRO A 27 3.62 14.12 16.91
C PRO A 27 3.46 15.38 17.77
N GLN A 28 2.72 16.38 17.29
CA GLN A 28 2.61 17.69 17.94
C GLN A 28 1.97 17.64 19.34
N ARG A 29 1.10 16.66 19.62
CA ARG A 29 0.41 16.53 20.91
C ARG A 29 1.26 15.86 22.00
N LEU A 30 2.38 15.22 21.64
CA LEU A 30 3.27 14.55 22.59
C LEU A 30 4.43 15.43 23.07
N VAL A 31 4.65 16.58 22.44
CA VAL A 31 5.72 17.52 22.80
C VAL A 31 5.52 18.11 24.21
N HIS A 32 4.30 18.01 24.76
CA HIS A 32 3.93 18.48 26.10
C HIS A 32 3.71 17.34 27.11
N ALA A 33 3.98 16.08 26.73
CA ALA A 33 3.92 14.94 27.63
C ALA A 33 5.33 14.63 28.17
N GLU A 34 5.45 14.07 29.38
CA GLU A 34 6.71 13.49 29.91
C GLU A 34 7.11 12.18 29.18
N LEU A 35 6.72 12.06 27.92
CA LEU A 35 7.00 10.91 27.06
C LEU A 35 8.06 11.32 26.05
N ASP A 36 8.98 10.42 25.75
CA ASP A 36 9.91 10.60 24.63
C ASP A 36 9.14 10.55 23.30
N PRO A 37 8.96 11.68 22.59
CA PRO A 37 8.15 11.72 21.38
C PRO A 37 8.74 10.88 20.24
N SER A 38 10.04 10.56 20.29
CA SER A 38 10.71 9.75 19.28
C SER A 38 10.16 8.31 19.23
N ARG A 39 9.71 7.77 20.38
CA ARG A 39 9.13 6.42 20.46
C ARG A 39 7.75 6.28 19.81
N PHE A 40 7.13 7.42 19.48
CA PHE A 40 5.81 7.53 18.86
C PHE A 40 5.88 8.22 17.49
N ALA A 41 7.10 8.41 16.97
CA ALA A 41 7.29 9.01 15.66
C ALA A 41 6.90 8.03 14.55
N PRO A 42 6.42 8.52 13.39
CA PRO A 42 6.25 7.73 12.18
C PRO A 42 7.45 6.87 11.80
N THR A 43 8.66 7.36 12.06
CA THR A 43 9.92 6.64 11.77
C THR A 43 10.07 5.36 12.60
N GLU A 44 9.65 5.40 13.86
CA GLU A 44 9.64 4.23 14.75
C GLU A 44 8.52 3.27 14.38
N ALA A 45 7.32 3.77 14.04
CA ALA A 45 6.22 2.94 13.56
C ALA A 45 6.61 2.17 12.28
N TRP A 46 7.26 2.86 11.34
CA TRP A 46 7.79 2.24 10.12
C TRP A 46 8.86 1.19 10.41
N ALA A 47 9.82 1.48 11.31
CA ALA A 47 10.86 0.53 11.69
C ALA A 47 10.24 -0.76 12.28
N ARG A 48 9.28 -0.63 13.18
CA ARG A 48 8.56 -1.77 13.77
C ARG A 48 7.74 -2.54 12.75
N LEU A 49 7.08 -1.87 11.82
CA LEU A 49 6.34 -2.52 10.74
C LEU A 49 7.27 -3.41 9.92
N VAL A 50 8.44 -2.89 9.55
CA VAL A 50 9.47 -3.66 8.83
C VAL A 50 9.94 -4.85 9.66
N ASP A 51 10.21 -4.66 10.95
CA ASP A 51 10.62 -5.75 11.84
C ASP A 51 9.55 -6.84 11.93
N VAL A 52 8.28 -6.47 12.08
CA VAL A 52 7.15 -7.40 12.12
C VAL A 52 6.98 -8.15 10.81
N ALA A 53 7.11 -7.47 9.66
CA ALA A 53 7.02 -8.11 8.35
C ALA A 53 8.08 -9.20 8.19
N ILE A 54 9.32 -8.90 8.59
CA ILE A 54 10.46 -9.83 8.55
C ILE A 54 10.27 -10.98 9.53
N GLU A 55 9.92 -10.67 10.79
CA GLU A 55 9.70 -11.67 11.84
C GLU A 55 8.61 -12.68 11.44
N ARG A 56 7.51 -12.17 10.87
CA ARG A 56 6.38 -12.99 10.42
C ARG A 56 6.59 -13.64 9.07
N ARG A 57 7.68 -13.32 8.36
CA ARG A 57 7.98 -13.80 7.00
C ARG A 57 6.80 -13.64 6.05
N VAL A 58 6.26 -12.42 5.99
CA VAL A 58 5.16 -12.11 5.07
C VAL A 58 5.65 -12.18 3.62
N ASP A 59 4.77 -12.54 2.70
CA ASP A 59 5.10 -12.67 1.28
C ASP A 59 5.19 -11.30 0.59
N ALA A 60 4.44 -10.32 1.09
CA ALA A 60 4.56 -8.93 0.66
C ALA A 60 4.10 -7.93 1.74
N VAL A 61 4.67 -6.73 1.67
CA VAL A 61 4.14 -5.52 2.32
C VAL A 61 3.45 -4.66 1.26
N VAL A 62 2.22 -4.24 1.55
CA VAL A 62 1.37 -3.45 0.63
C VAL A 62 1.06 -2.09 1.25
N LEU A 63 1.43 -1.01 0.56
CA LEU A 63 1.33 0.36 1.03
C LEU A 63 0.15 1.10 0.36
N ALA A 64 -0.85 1.49 1.14
CA ALA A 64 -2.10 2.14 0.70
C ALA A 64 -2.02 3.68 0.63
N GLY A 65 -0.85 4.24 0.34
CA GLY A 65 -0.63 5.69 0.21
C GLY A 65 -0.33 6.42 1.52
N ASP A 66 0.06 7.69 1.39
CA ASP A 66 0.48 8.62 2.45
C ASP A 66 1.54 8.04 3.39
N VAL A 67 2.52 7.36 2.80
CA VAL A 67 3.68 6.78 3.51
C VAL A 67 4.66 7.89 3.94
N VAL A 68 4.82 8.92 3.10
CA VAL A 68 5.72 10.05 3.32
C VAL A 68 4.93 11.34 3.29
N ASP A 69 5.21 12.24 4.23
CA ASP A 69 4.58 13.54 4.26
C ASP A 69 5.29 14.54 3.32
N ASP A 70 4.50 15.38 2.64
CA ASP A 70 4.96 16.32 1.62
C ASP A 70 5.59 17.60 2.20
N GLU A 71 5.43 17.88 3.49
CA GLU A 71 5.86 19.12 4.15
C GLU A 71 7.39 19.24 4.25
N ARG A 72 8.05 19.53 3.12
CA ARG A 72 9.39 20.15 2.99
C ARG A 72 10.60 19.37 3.55
N ASP A 73 10.44 18.25 4.25
CA ASP A 73 11.52 17.46 4.86
C ASP A 73 11.72 16.07 4.20
N ARG A 74 11.67 16.03 2.86
CA ARG A 74 11.78 14.78 2.09
C ARG A 74 13.06 13.99 2.34
N PHE A 75 14.18 14.63 2.70
CA PHE A 75 15.48 13.93 2.77
C PHE A 75 15.55 12.90 3.89
N GLU A 76 15.12 13.24 5.10
CA GLU A 76 15.16 12.30 6.23
C GLU A 76 14.09 11.22 6.08
N ALA A 77 12.83 11.63 5.82
CA ALA A 77 11.70 10.71 5.66
C ALA A 77 11.91 9.70 4.53
N TYR A 78 12.37 10.16 3.36
CA TYR A 78 12.70 9.28 2.24
C TYR A 78 13.83 8.31 2.59
N GLY A 79 14.84 8.76 3.34
CA GLY A 79 15.92 7.90 3.82
C GLY A 79 15.42 6.76 4.71
N HIS A 80 14.46 7.03 5.60
CA HIS A 80 13.82 5.98 6.42
C HIS A 80 13.01 5.01 5.57
N LEU A 81 12.20 5.53 4.63
CA LEU A 81 11.45 4.70 3.70
C LEU A 81 12.37 3.77 2.89
N GLU A 82 13.36 4.35 2.20
CA GLU A 82 14.31 3.59 1.37
C GLU A 82 15.03 2.51 2.18
N ARG A 83 15.49 2.84 3.40
CA ARG A 83 16.12 1.84 4.29
C ARG A 83 15.18 0.70 4.65
N GLY A 84 13.93 0.99 5.01
CA GLY A 84 12.95 -0.04 5.36
C GLY A 84 12.63 -0.96 4.18
N ILE A 85 12.40 -0.38 2.99
CA ILE A 85 12.15 -1.16 1.78
C ILE A 85 13.35 -2.02 1.40
N ARG A 86 14.58 -1.49 1.48
CA ARG A 86 15.79 -2.29 1.24
C ARG A 86 15.95 -3.45 2.23
N ARG A 87 15.54 -3.28 3.49
CA ARG A 87 15.55 -4.37 4.48
C ARG A 87 14.56 -5.46 4.09
N LEU A 88 13.33 -5.10 3.71
CA LEU A 88 12.32 -6.04 3.22
C LEU A 88 12.80 -6.80 1.98
N MET A 89 13.36 -6.07 1.00
CA MET A 89 13.96 -6.64 -0.21
C MET A 89 15.08 -7.64 0.12
N GLY A 90 15.95 -7.32 1.09
CA GLY A 90 17.04 -8.20 1.53
C GLY A 90 16.56 -9.53 2.11
N GLU A 91 15.34 -9.58 2.63
CA GLU A 91 14.69 -10.78 3.15
C GLU A 91 13.76 -11.46 2.11
N GLY A 92 13.74 -10.97 0.86
CA GLY A 92 12.91 -11.50 -0.22
C GLY A 92 11.42 -11.15 -0.09
N ILE A 93 11.06 -10.16 0.73
CA ILE A 93 9.69 -9.71 0.92
C ILE A 93 9.35 -8.68 -0.17
N ALA A 94 8.34 -8.98 -1.00
CA ALA A 94 7.91 -8.07 -2.04
C ALA A 94 7.30 -6.79 -1.43
N THR A 95 7.47 -5.66 -2.12
CA THR A 95 6.89 -4.39 -1.67
C THR A 95 6.10 -3.76 -2.82
N VAL A 96 4.81 -3.54 -2.58
CA VAL A 96 3.90 -2.92 -3.55
C VAL A 96 3.24 -1.72 -2.88
N GLY A 97 3.03 -0.64 -3.61
CA GLY A 97 2.33 0.52 -3.08
C GLY A 97 1.49 1.25 -4.11
N VAL A 98 0.57 2.06 -3.62
CA VAL A 98 -0.06 3.17 -4.33
C VAL A 98 0.36 4.47 -3.66
N ALA A 99 0.47 5.55 -4.42
CA ALA A 99 0.69 6.88 -3.87
C ALA A 99 -0.65 7.49 -3.43
N GLY A 100 -0.66 7.98 -2.20
CA GLY A 100 -1.65 8.92 -1.70
C GLY A 100 -1.35 10.35 -2.16
N ASN A 101 -2.10 11.29 -1.61
CA ASN A 101 -2.01 12.69 -2.02
C ASN A 101 -0.75 13.40 -1.46
N HIS A 102 -0.08 12.86 -0.43
CA HIS A 102 1.14 13.43 0.13
C HIS A 102 2.43 12.87 -0.50
N ASP A 103 2.42 11.64 -1.01
CA ASP A 103 3.60 10.92 -1.45
C ASP A 103 3.70 10.73 -2.98
N GLY A 104 2.93 11.51 -3.76
CA GLY A 104 2.98 11.58 -5.22
C GLY A 104 4.32 11.98 -5.85
N ILE A 105 5.33 12.35 -5.04
CA ILE A 105 6.74 12.51 -5.47
C ILE A 105 7.63 11.42 -4.87
N ALA A 106 7.42 11.06 -3.61
CA ALA A 106 8.31 10.17 -2.87
C ALA A 106 8.24 8.72 -3.39
N LEU A 107 7.03 8.16 -3.58
CA LEU A 107 6.88 6.78 -4.05
C LEU A 107 7.27 6.60 -5.52
N PRO A 108 6.94 7.50 -6.46
CA PRO A 108 7.45 7.41 -7.83
C PRO A 108 8.97 7.45 -7.89
N ARG A 109 9.60 8.34 -7.13
CA ARG A 109 11.07 8.42 -7.03
C ARG A 109 11.67 7.12 -6.46
N LEU A 110 10.99 6.51 -5.49
CA LEU A 110 11.42 5.24 -4.91
C LEU A 110 11.37 4.11 -5.94
N ALA A 111 10.27 4.01 -6.69
CA ALA A 111 10.10 3.03 -7.77
C ALA A 111 11.13 3.19 -8.90
N ASP A 112 11.50 4.44 -9.22
CA ASP A 112 12.56 4.72 -10.19
C ASP A 112 13.96 4.28 -9.70
N ARG A 113 14.15 4.15 -8.39
CA ARG A 113 15.44 3.85 -7.75
C ARG A 113 15.57 2.40 -7.28
N LEU A 114 14.48 1.76 -6.89
CA LEU A 114 14.41 0.41 -6.38
C LEU A 114 13.55 -0.43 -7.32
N ALA A 115 14.18 -1.24 -8.16
CA ALA A 115 13.48 -2.06 -9.15
C ALA A 115 12.45 -3.04 -8.54
N ASP A 116 12.69 -3.49 -7.30
CA ASP A 116 11.83 -4.45 -6.61
C ASP A 116 10.71 -3.78 -5.78
N PHE A 117 10.63 -2.44 -5.79
CA PHE A 117 9.47 -1.72 -5.28
C PHE A 117 8.49 -1.44 -6.43
N THR A 118 7.30 -2.04 -6.36
CA THR A 118 6.27 -1.84 -7.38
C THR A 118 5.31 -0.73 -6.97
N LEU A 119 5.34 0.39 -7.69
CA LEU A 119 4.30 1.42 -7.59
C LEU A 119 3.18 1.13 -8.60
N LEU A 120 1.98 0.87 -8.11
CA LEU A 120 0.80 0.65 -8.95
C LEU A 120 0.14 1.96 -9.34
N GLY A 121 -0.25 2.06 -10.61
CA GLY A 121 -1.16 3.10 -11.06
C GLY A 121 -0.56 4.50 -11.12
N ARG A 122 0.76 4.58 -11.27
CA ARG A 122 1.51 5.83 -11.44
C ARG A 122 0.87 6.70 -12.53
N GLY A 123 0.66 7.98 -12.23
CA GLY A 123 0.08 8.93 -13.17
C GLY A 123 -1.45 8.90 -13.24
N GLY A 124 -2.13 8.31 -12.26
CA GLY A 124 -3.59 8.33 -12.20
C GLY A 124 -4.26 7.35 -13.16
N THR A 125 -3.62 6.22 -13.44
CA THR A 125 -4.21 5.08 -14.17
C THR A 125 -4.37 3.91 -13.22
N TRP A 126 -5.32 3.01 -13.48
CA TRP A 126 -5.35 1.72 -12.78
C TRP A 126 -4.32 0.76 -13.35
N GLN A 127 -3.76 -0.05 -12.48
CA GLN A 127 -2.81 -1.10 -12.82
C GLN A 127 -3.01 -2.30 -11.91
N ARG A 128 -2.79 -3.51 -12.47
CA ARG A 128 -2.77 -4.75 -11.70
C ARG A 128 -1.39 -5.38 -11.74
N VAL A 129 -0.96 -5.96 -10.62
CA VAL A 129 0.23 -6.80 -10.52
C VAL A 129 -0.11 -8.12 -9.85
N ALA A 130 0.49 -9.20 -10.33
CA ALA A 130 0.40 -10.51 -9.70
C ALA A 130 1.50 -10.64 -8.64
N LEU A 131 1.12 -11.05 -7.43
CA LEU A 131 2.04 -11.49 -6.38
C LEU A 131 2.26 -12.99 -6.51
N GLU A 132 3.45 -13.35 -6.95
CA GLU A 132 3.87 -14.75 -7.15
C GLU A 132 4.66 -15.30 -5.94
N SER A 133 4.83 -14.51 -4.87
CA SER A 133 5.65 -14.88 -3.71
C SER A 133 4.99 -15.90 -2.76
N GLY A 134 3.67 -16.06 -2.80
CA GLY A 134 2.92 -17.02 -1.98
C GLY A 134 2.40 -18.24 -2.76
N LYS A 135 1.86 -19.24 -2.06
CA LYS A 135 1.33 -20.47 -2.71
C LYS A 135 -0.11 -20.35 -3.19
N ILE A 136 -0.85 -19.33 -2.74
CA ILE A 136 -2.16 -18.97 -3.31
C ILE A 136 -1.97 -17.69 -4.13
N PRO A 137 -2.24 -17.68 -5.44
CA PRO A 137 -2.08 -16.49 -6.25
C PRO A 137 -2.91 -15.31 -5.70
N VAL A 138 -2.29 -14.15 -5.57
CA VAL A 138 -2.98 -12.89 -5.24
C VAL A 138 -2.63 -11.86 -6.29
N ASP A 139 -3.63 -11.15 -6.77
CA ASP A 139 -3.45 -9.99 -7.63
C ASP A 139 -3.77 -8.71 -6.84
N LEU A 140 -2.94 -7.69 -6.99
CA LEU A 140 -3.19 -6.36 -6.44
C LEU A 140 -3.61 -5.42 -7.56
N LEU A 141 -4.78 -4.82 -7.42
CA LEU A 141 -5.29 -3.75 -8.28
C LEU A 141 -5.11 -2.42 -7.56
N GLY A 142 -4.48 -1.43 -8.19
CA GLY A 142 -4.23 -0.15 -7.56
C GLY A 142 -4.27 1.04 -8.51
N TRP A 143 -4.51 2.19 -7.91
CA TRP A 143 -4.50 3.51 -8.53
C TRP A 143 -3.75 4.48 -7.62
N SER A 144 -2.89 5.32 -8.20
CA SER A 144 -2.12 6.32 -7.46
C SER A 144 -2.53 7.73 -7.82
N PHE A 145 -2.55 8.62 -6.82
CA PHE A 145 -2.66 10.05 -7.08
C PHE A 145 -1.51 10.52 -8.00
N SER A 146 -1.88 11.22 -9.07
CA SER A 146 -0.94 11.98 -9.91
C SER A 146 -0.65 13.38 -9.36
N GLU A 147 -1.59 13.92 -8.59
CA GLU A 147 -1.56 15.26 -8.01
C GLU A 147 -2.09 15.23 -6.58
N ARG A 148 -1.81 16.26 -5.79
CA ARG A 148 -2.25 16.37 -4.38
C ARG A 148 -3.78 16.41 -4.20
N HIS A 149 -4.51 16.78 -5.25
CA HIS A 149 -5.96 16.84 -5.21
C HIS A 149 -6.52 16.15 -6.44
N HIS A 150 -7.53 15.33 -6.24
CA HIS A 150 -8.29 14.67 -7.29
C HIS A 150 -9.76 14.78 -6.94
N ARG A 151 -10.53 15.51 -7.76
CA ARG A 151 -11.93 15.85 -7.44
C ARG A 151 -12.95 14.84 -7.97
N GLU A 152 -12.50 13.93 -8.81
CA GLU A 152 -13.34 12.92 -9.45
C GLU A 152 -13.16 11.57 -8.78
N SER A 153 -14.10 10.66 -9.00
CA SER A 153 -13.95 9.27 -8.57
C SER A 153 -12.79 8.64 -9.35
N PRO A 154 -11.84 7.97 -8.68
CA PRO A 154 -10.75 7.29 -9.37
C PRO A 154 -11.26 6.17 -10.27
N LEU A 155 -12.50 5.69 -10.08
CA LEU A 155 -13.11 4.70 -10.97
C LEU A 155 -13.34 5.22 -12.40
N LEU A 156 -13.36 6.54 -12.60
CA LEU A 156 -13.46 7.16 -13.92
C LEU A 156 -12.10 7.27 -14.61
N SER A 157 -11.01 6.99 -13.89
CA SER A 157 -9.66 7.02 -14.43
C SER A 157 -9.42 5.89 -15.42
N PRO A 158 -8.52 6.09 -16.40
CA PRO A 158 -8.18 5.07 -17.38
C PRO A 158 -7.58 3.82 -16.72
N GLY A 159 -7.61 2.71 -17.48
CA GLY A 159 -6.96 1.46 -17.09
C GLY A 159 -7.80 0.53 -16.20
N LEU A 160 -8.93 0.99 -15.63
CA LEU A 160 -9.73 0.17 -14.72
C LEU A 160 -10.28 -1.07 -15.41
N THR A 161 -11.00 -0.89 -16.53
CA THR A 161 -11.62 -2.02 -17.26
C THR A 161 -10.58 -3.03 -17.74
N PRO A 162 -9.48 -2.65 -18.42
CA PRO A 162 -8.44 -3.62 -18.79
C PRO A 162 -7.80 -4.34 -17.59
N ALA A 163 -7.63 -3.66 -16.46
CA ALA A 163 -7.04 -4.25 -15.27
C ALA A 163 -7.97 -5.31 -14.64
N LEU A 164 -9.28 -5.07 -14.64
CA LEU A 164 -10.31 -6.01 -14.19
C LEU A 164 -10.53 -7.16 -15.17
N ASP A 165 -10.63 -6.90 -16.47
CA ASP A 165 -10.84 -7.93 -17.50
C ASP A 165 -9.71 -8.96 -17.53
N GLY A 166 -8.50 -8.56 -17.15
CA GLY A 166 -7.36 -9.46 -17.06
C GLY A 166 -7.35 -10.36 -15.81
N ARG A 167 -8.32 -10.24 -14.89
CA ARG A 167 -8.38 -10.98 -13.63
C ARG A 167 -8.17 -12.47 -13.85
N ARG A 168 -7.30 -13.08 -13.04
CA ARG A 168 -7.06 -14.53 -13.08
C ARG A 168 -8.11 -15.25 -12.25
N SER A 169 -8.66 -16.34 -12.78
CA SER A 169 -9.71 -17.13 -12.10
C SER A 169 -9.20 -17.93 -10.90
N ASP A 170 -7.89 -18.13 -10.81
CA ASP A 170 -7.20 -18.85 -9.73
C ASP A 170 -6.55 -17.92 -8.70
N ALA A 171 -6.74 -16.60 -8.82
CA ALA A 171 -6.18 -15.60 -7.92
C ALA A 171 -7.25 -14.80 -7.17
N THR A 172 -6.96 -14.47 -5.90
CA THR A 172 -7.73 -13.46 -5.17
C THR A 172 -7.31 -12.08 -5.66
N LEU A 173 -8.26 -11.25 -6.10
CA LEU A 173 -8.03 -9.87 -6.52
C LEU A 173 -8.34 -8.91 -5.38
N LEU A 174 -7.30 -8.25 -4.87
CA LEU A 174 -7.42 -7.25 -3.81
C LEU A 174 -7.18 -5.84 -4.39
N GLY A 175 -8.12 -4.93 -4.12
CA GLY A 175 -7.99 -3.52 -4.45
C GLY A 175 -7.21 -2.76 -3.37
N VAL A 176 -6.32 -1.87 -3.78
CA VAL A 176 -5.55 -0.98 -2.92
C VAL A 176 -5.76 0.46 -3.40
N LEU A 177 -6.31 1.31 -2.55
CA LEU A 177 -6.69 2.66 -2.96
C LEU A 177 -6.54 3.66 -1.81
N HIS A 178 -6.01 4.84 -2.12
CA HIS A 178 -6.03 5.98 -1.19
C HIS A 178 -7.19 6.89 -1.59
N CYS A 179 -8.19 7.11 -0.73
CA CYS A 179 -9.41 7.82 -1.14
C CYS A 179 -10.27 8.34 0.02
N ASP A 180 -11.05 9.39 -0.27
CA ASP A 180 -12.17 9.86 0.54
C ASP A 180 -13.40 8.94 0.42
N LEU A 181 -13.46 7.86 1.22
CA LEU A 181 -14.61 6.95 1.21
C LEU A 181 -15.85 7.57 1.87
N GLY A 182 -16.94 7.67 1.13
CA GLY A 182 -18.25 8.16 1.60
C GLY A 182 -18.33 9.69 1.73
N ALA A 183 -17.30 10.44 1.35
CA ALA A 183 -17.34 11.90 1.39
C ALA A 183 -17.98 12.47 0.11
N THR A 184 -18.96 13.35 0.28
CA THR A 184 -19.53 14.14 -0.81
C THR A 184 -18.84 15.50 -0.85
N GLY A 185 -17.87 15.66 -1.76
CA GLY A 185 -17.18 16.94 -1.99
C GLY A 185 -15.76 17.07 -1.42
N GLY A 186 -15.15 15.96 -0.97
CA GLY A 186 -13.72 15.90 -0.67
C GLY A 186 -12.85 16.08 -1.92
N GLY A 187 -11.67 16.66 -1.73
CA GLY A 187 -10.70 16.91 -2.82
C GLY A 187 -9.72 15.75 -3.04
N TYR A 188 -9.94 14.59 -2.41
CA TYR A 188 -8.98 13.49 -2.34
C TYR A 188 -9.59 12.18 -2.86
N ALA A 189 -9.91 12.16 -4.16
CA ALA A 189 -10.45 11.01 -4.88
C ALA A 189 -11.72 10.44 -4.21
N PRO A 190 -12.83 11.21 -4.18
CA PRO A 190 -14.05 10.78 -3.50
C PRO A 190 -14.63 9.51 -4.13
N ILE A 191 -15.02 8.55 -3.30
CA ILE A 191 -15.61 7.28 -3.74
C ILE A 191 -16.68 6.80 -2.75
N SER A 192 -17.77 6.24 -3.23
CA SER A 192 -18.79 5.63 -2.37
C SER A 192 -18.55 4.14 -2.15
N HIS A 193 -19.06 3.61 -1.03
CA HIS A 193 -19.05 2.17 -0.76
C HIS A 193 -19.75 1.40 -1.89
N SER A 194 -20.89 1.91 -2.36
CA SER A 194 -21.66 1.29 -3.44
C SER A 194 -20.92 1.22 -4.78
N GLU A 195 -20.00 2.16 -5.03
CA GLU A 195 -19.16 2.13 -6.23
C GLU A 195 -18.12 1.01 -6.14
N LEU A 196 -17.50 0.82 -4.98
CA LEU A 196 -16.54 -0.27 -4.75
C LEU A 196 -17.20 -1.66 -4.78
N GLU A 197 -18.39 -1.81 -4.19
CA GLU A 197 -19.14 -3.08 -4.17
C GLU A 197 -19.60 -3.55 -5.56
N ARG A 198 -19.67 -2.65 -6.55
CA ARG A 198 -20.05 -3.00 -7.93
C ARG A 198 -18.90 -3.57 -8.75
N LEU A 199 -17.66 -3.47 -8.26
CA LEU A 199 -16.48 -3.98 -8.95
C LEU A 199 -16.27 -5.44 -8.58
N ASP A 200 -15.86 -6.26 -9.56
CA ASP A 200 -15.48 -7.67 -9.35
C ASP A 200 -14.09 -7.75 -8.70
N VAL A 201 -14.02 -7.35 -7.43
CA VAL A 201 -12.82 -7.31 -6.59
C VAL A 201 -13.17 -7.99 -5.27
N ASP A 202 -12.33 -8.92 -4.81
CA ASP A 202 -12.61 -9.79 -3.65
C ASP A 202 -12.49 -9.06 -2.31
N GLY A 203 -11.78 -7.93 -2.27
CA GLY A 203 -11.66 -7.07 -1.09
C GLY A 203 -10.89 -5.78 -1.36
N TRP A 204 -11.10 -4.77 -0.52
CA TRP A 204 -10.47 -3.45 -0.65
C TRP A 204 -9.68 -3.09 0.61
N PHE A 205 -8.46 -2.60 0.41
CA PHE A 205 -7.62 -1.98 1.43
C PHE A 205 -7.47 -0.49 1.12
N LEU A 206 -8.02 0.33 1.99
CA LEU A 206 -8.13 1.77 1.77
C LEU A 206 -7.21 2.54 2.71
N GLY A 207 -6.56 3.60 2.21
CA GLY A 207 -5.88 4.63 3.00
C GLY A 207 -6.72 5.90 3.15
N HIS A 208 -6.12 6.97 3.70
CA HIS A 208 -6.68 8.33 3.91
C HIS A 208 -7.64 8.45 5.11
N ILE A 209 -8.42 7.40 5.39
CA ILE A 209 -9.26 7.36 6.59
C ILE A 209 -8.44 6.78 7.75
N HIS A 210 -8.10 7.62 8.73
CA HIS A 210 -7.37 7.21 9.94
C HIS A 210 -8.24 6.45 10.95
N ARG A 211 -9.00 5.45 10.50
CA ARG A 211 -9.79 4.53 11.34
C ARG A 211 -9.65 3.11 10.77
N PRO A 212 -9.20 2.13 11.56
CA PRO A 212 -9.15 0.73 11.14
C PRO A 212 -10.55 0.12 11.01
#